data_AF-A0AA36A4G4-F1
#
_entry.id   AF-A0AA36A4G4-F1
#
_cell.length_a   1.000
_cell.length_b   1.000
_cell.length_c   1.000
_cell.angle_alpha   90.00
_cell.angle_beta   90.00
_cell.angle_gamma   90.00
#
_symmetry.space_group_name_H-M   'P 1'
#
loop_
_entity.id
_entity.type
_entity.pdbx_description
1 polymer ?
#
loop_
_entity_poly.entity_id
_entity_poly.type
_entity_poly.pdbx_seq_one_letter_code
_entity_poly.pdbx_strand_id
1 'polypeptide(L)'
;MEVVMIIDVLRRAKAEVVVVSVGDNLEIVASRKVKLVADTLLDEAAKLSYDLIVLPGKKATAFPTMCEKLSDKSEVESRVVVDGKVVTRRGPRTSLEFSLAIVEKLLGHGKALEIGKAMLVV
;
A
#
# COMPACT_ATOMS: atom_id res chain seq x y z
N MET A 1 -8.33 7.06 5.14
CA MET A 1 -7.63 6.25 6.17
C MET A 1 -6.60 5.33 5.55
N GLU A 2 -6.92 4.59 4.47
CA GLU A 2 -6.02 3.61 3.85
C GLU A 2 -4.63 4.16 3.47
N VAL A 3 -4.59 5.22 2.67
CA VAL A 3 -3.33 5.86 2.21
C VAL A 3 -2.53 6.41 3.38
N VAL A 4 -3.19 7.09 4.32
CA VAL A 4 -2.54 7.69 5.50
C VAL A 4 -1.88 6.63 6.38
N MET A 5 -2.52 5.46 6.56
CA MET A 5 -1.96 4.36 7.35
C MET A 5 -0.68 3.81 6.72
N ILE A 6 -0.67 3.65 5.39
CA ILE A 6 0.51 3.17 4.65
C ILE A 6 1.67 4.15 4.82
N ILE A 7 1.40 5.45 4.61
CA ILE A 7 2.42 6.51 4.76
C ILE A 7 2.99 6.52 6.18
N ASP A 8 2.13 6.48 7.20
CA ASP A 8 2.53 6.52 8.61
C ASP A 8 3.43 5.32 8.97
N VAL A 9 2.99 4.10 8.67
CA VAL A 9 3.74 2.88 8.98
C VAL A 9 5.10 2.85 8.28
N LEU A 10 5.15 3.20 6.99
CA LEU A 10 6.40 3.22 6.23
C LEU A 10 7.37 4.29 6.76
N ARG A 11 6.88 5.50 7.08
CA ARG A 11 7.69 6.55 7.69
C ARG A 11 8.19 6.16 9.09
N ARG A 12 7.38 5.46 9.91
CA ARG A 12 7.84 4.87 11.19
C ARG A 12 8.94 3.85 11.00
N ALA A 13 8.91 3.11 9.89
CA ALA A 13 9.98 2.19 9.50
C ALA A 13 11.24 2.91 8.96
N LYS A 14 11.26 4.26 8.96
CA LYS A 14 12.31 5.12 8.40
C LYS A 14 12.47 5.02 6.89
N ALA A 15 11.44 4.53 6.18
CA ALA A 15 11.42 4.60 4.73
C ALA A 15 11.19 6.04 4.27
N GLU A 16 11.88 6.45 3.21
CA GLU A 16 11.53 7.66 2.47
C GLU A 16 10.23 7.39 1.70
N VAL A 17 9.22 8.24 1.93
CA VAL A 17 7.89 8.08 1.34
C VAL A 17 7.50 9.37 0.65
N VAL A 18 7.40 9.30 -0.67
CA VAL A 18 6.89 10.35 -1.54
C VAL A 18 5.45 10.03 -1.92
N VAL A 19 4.53 10.93 -1.57
CA VAL A 19 3.11 10.84 -1.93
C VAL A 19 2.91 11.57 -3.25
N VAL A 20 2.37 10.86 -4.24
CA VAL A 20 2.17 11.38 -5.58
C VAL A 20 0.67 11.57 -5.84
N SER A 21 0.28 12.75 -6.32
CA SER A 21 -1.06 12.99 -6.85
C SER A 21 -1.14 12.53 -8.30
N VAL A 22 -2.20 11.77 -8.64
CA VAL A 22 -2.48 11.34 -10.02
C VAL A 22 -3.42 12.30 -10.77
N GLY A 23 -3.85 13.39 -10.12
CA GLY A 23 -4.64 14.44 -10.76
C GLY A 23 -3.79 15.67 -11.09
N ASP A 24 -4.43 16.76 -11.48
CA ASP A 24 -3.76 17.99 -11.93
C ASP A 24 -3.24 18.88 -10.79
N ASN A 25 -3.63 18.57 -9.54
CA ASN A 25 -3.30 19.38 -8.37
C ASN A 25 -2.73 18.51 -7.23
N LEU A 26 -1.94 19.14 -6.36
CA LEU A 26 -1.39 18.50 -5.16
C LEU A 26 -2.47 18.25 -4.09
N GLU A 27 -3.52 19.09 -4.02
CA GLU A 27 -4.63 18.88 -3.09
C GLU A 27 -5.58 17.79 -3.62
N ILE A 28 -5.82 16.79 -2.78
CA ILE A 28 -6.69 15.63 -3.06
C ILE A 28 -7.79 15.58 -2.02
N VAL A 29 -9.04 15.58 -2.45
CA VAL A 29 -10.19 15.32 -1.57
C VAL A 29 -10.46 13.82 -1.55
N ALA A 30 -10.12 13.16 -0.44
CA ALA A 30 -10.40 11.75 -0.26
C ALA A 30 -11.91 11.49 -0.12
N SER A 31 -12.30 10.22 -0.31
CA SER A 31 -13.70 9.74 -0.25
C SER A 31 -14.55 10.17 0.96
N ARG A 32 -13.94 10.58 2.07
CA ARG A 32 -14.64 11.07 3.29
C ARG A 32 -14.37 12.54 3.57
N LYS A 33 -14.14 13.33 2.50
CA LYS A 33 -13.89 14.78 2.51
C LYS A 33 -12.61 15.22 3.24
N VAL A 34 -11.77 14.27 3.67
CA VAL A 34 -10.43 14.58 4.17
C VAL A 34 -9.60 15.12 3.02
N LYS A 35 -9.03 16.30 3.20
CA LYS A 35 -8.09 16.90 2.25
C LYS A 35 -6.69 16.41 2.56
N LEU A 36 -5.98 15.96 1.53
CA LEU A 36 -4.57 15.58 1.59
C LEU A 36 -3.80 16.49 0.63
N VAL A 37 -2.55 16.78 0.95
CA VAL A 37 -1.63 17.46 0.03
C VAL A 37 -0.53 16.47 -0.30
N ALA A 38 -0.39 16.13 -1.58
CA ALA A 38 0.69 15.28 -2.09
C ALA A 38 2.02 16.05 -2.13
N ASP A 39 3.13 15.31 -2.16
CA ASP A 39 4.47 15.89 -2.25
C ASP A 39 4.79 16.33 -3.70
N THR A 40 4.25 15.61 -4.70
CA THR A 40 4.44 15.94 -6.13
C THR A 40 3.30 15.42 -7.00
N LEU A 41 3.29 15.83 -8.27
CA LEU A 41 2.38 15.33 -9.32
C LEU A 41 2.97 14.10 -10.01
N LEU A 42 2.10 13.26 -10.59
CA LEU A 42 2.50 12.04 -11.29
C LEU A 42 3.45 12.31 -12.45
N ASP A 43 3.27 13.40 -13.19
CA ASP A 43 4.11 13.74 -14.33
C ASP A 43 5.55 14.05 -13.92
N GLU A 44 5.75 14.63 -12.75
CA GLU A 44 7.07 14.90 -12.19
C GLU A 44 7.67 13.64 -11.59
N ALA A 45 6.86 12.86 -10.88
CA ALA A 45 7.23 11.55 -10.35
C ALA A 45 7.68 10.60 -11.48
N ALA A 46 6.97 10.54 -12.59
CA ALA A 46 7.24 9.66 -13.73
C ALA A 46 8.61 9.91 -14.40
N LYS A 47 9.24 11.06 -14.15
CA LYS A 47 10.61 11.36 -14.61
C LYS A 47 11.69 10.66 -13.76
N LEU A 48 11.32 10.07 -12.63
CA LEU A 48 12.19 9.31 -11.74
C LEU A 48 12.18 7.82 -12.09
N SER A 49 13.26 7.11 -11.73
CA SER A 49 13.33 5.66 -11.83
C SER A 49 12.69 5.00 -10.61
N TYR A 50 11.75 4.09 -10.84
CA TYR A 50 11.12 3.29 -9.78
C TYR A 50 11.45 1.80 -9.93
N ASP A 51 11.69 1.12 -8.81
CA ASP A 51 12.05 -0.29 -8.78
C ASP A 51 10.87 -1.26 -8.97
N LEU A 52 9.61 -0.78 -9.09
CA LEU A 52 8.42 -1.64 -9.11
C LEU A 52 7.19 -1.07 -9.85
N ILE A 53 6.67 -1.83 -10.81
CA ILE A 53 5.33 -1.74 -11.40
C ILE A 53 4.73 -3.17 -11.40
N VAL A 54 3.43 -3.32 -11.10
CA VAL A 54 2.76 -4.63 -10.94
C VAL A 54 2.33 -5.20 -12.31
N LEU A 55 2.62 -6.49 -12.54
CA LEU A 55 2.34 -7.24 -13.77
C LEU A 55 1.45 -8.48 -13.51
N PRO A 56 0.65 -8.93 -14.51
CA PRO A 56 -0.29 -10.06 -14.42
C PRO A 56 0.40 -11.43 -14.23
N GLY A 57 -0.34 -12.41 -13.71
CA GLY A 57 0.13 -13.79 -13.46
C GLY A 57 0.59 -14.10 -12.03
N LYS A 58 0.25 -13.22 -11.08
CA LYS A 58 0.58 -13.33 -9.66
C LYS A 58 -0.66 -13.56 -8.81
N LYS A 59 -0.51 -14.30 -7.70
CA LYS A 59 -1.58 -14.43 -6.71
C LYS A 59 -1.90 -13.06 -6.11
N ALA A 60 -3.18 -12.73 -6.03
CA ALA A 60 -3.63 -11.44 -5.55
C ALA A 60 -4.97 -11.55 -4.81
N THR A 61 -5.20 -10.61 -3.90
CA THR A 61 -6.51 -10.29 -3.35
C THR A 61 -6.89 -8.87 -3.75
N ALA A 62 -8.18 -8.56 -3.75
CA ALA A 62 -8.68 -7.24 -4.10
C ALA A 62 -9.93 -6.90 -3.29
N PHE A 63 -10.43 -5.67 -3.47
CA PHE A 63 -11.75 -5.32 -2.96
C PHE A 63 -12.82 -6.27 -3.54
N PRO A 64 -13.80 -6.74 -2.75
CA PRO A 64 -14.71 -7.81 -3.18
C PRO A 64 -15.36 -7.61 -4.55
N THR A 65 -15.73 -6.37 -4.90
CA THR A 65 -16.34 -6.09 -6.22
C THR A 65 -15.36 -6.18 -7.39
N MET A 66 -14.05 -6.12 -7.13
CA MET A 66 -12.98 -6.25 -8.12
C MET A 66 -12.43 -7.69 -8.23
N CYS A 67 -12.77 -8.59 -7.29
CA CYS A 67 -12.28 -9.98 -7.32
C CYS A 67 -12.71 -10.75 -8.57
N GLU A 68 -13.84 -10.39 -9.18
CA GLU A 68 -14.29 -10.97 -10.46
C GLU A 68 -13.36 -10.67 -11.64
N LYS A 69 -12.53 -9.62 -11.53
CA LYS A 69 -11.53 -9.27 -12.55
C LYS A 69 -10.21 -10.02 -12.40
N LEU A 70 -10.02 -10.77 -11.31
CA LEU A 70 -8.81 -11.55 -11.09
C LEU A 70 -8.89 -12.86 -11.89
N SER A 71 -7.83 -13.18 -12.62
CA SER A 71 -7.71 -14.43 -13.36
C SER A 71 -7.57 -15.65 -12.45
N ASP A 72 -6.95 -15.45 -11.27
CA ASP A 72 -6.86 -16.45 -10.20
C ASP A 72 -7.63 -15.94 -8.99
N LYS A 73 -8.64 -16.71 -8.56
CA LYS A 73 -9.52 -16.38 -7.45
C LYS A 73 -9.15 -17.12 -6.15
N SER A 74 -8.03 -17.86 -6.11
CA SER A 74 -7.68 -18.70 -4.96
C SER A 74 -7.46 -17.92 -3.66
N GLU A 75 -7.11 -16.63 -3.74
CA GLU A 75 -6.75 -15.78 -2.59
C GLU A 75 -7.74 -14.63 -2.34
N VAL A 76 -8.92 -14.61 -2.96
CA VAL A 76 -9.88 -13.47 -2.87
C VAL A 76 -10.39 -13.21 -1.45
N GLU A 77 -10.36 -14.23 -0.59
CA GLU A 77 -10.76 -14.11 0.81
C GLU A 77 -9.61 -13.66 1.73
N SER A 78 -8.35 -13.82 1.29
CA SER A 78 -7.15 -13.46 2.03
C SER A 78 -7.10 -11.96 2.29
N ARG A 79 -6.76 -11.57 3.51
CA ARG A 79 -6.73 -10.14 3.93
C ARG A 79 -5.60 -9.37 3.25
N VAL A 80 -4.44 -10.01 3.16
CA VAL A 80 -3.20 -9.54 2.50
C VAL A 80 -2.58 -10.76 1.81
N VAL A 81 -2.07 -10.56 0.59
CA VAL A 81 -1.37 -11.59 -0.19
C VAL A 81 -0.02 -11.05 -0.60
N VAL A 82 1.03 -11.85 -0.37
CA VAL A 82 2.40 -11.56 -0.81
C VAL A 82 2.83 -12.67 -1.79
N ASP A 83 3.03 -12.30 -3.06
CA ASP A 83 3.58 -13.18 -4.10
C ASP A 83 4.82 -12.53 -4.72
N GLY A 84 6.00 -13.01 -4.30
CA GLY A 84 7.27 -12.43 -4.74
C GLY A 84 7.40 -10.97 -4.33
N LYS A 85 7.37 -10.07 -5.32
CA LYS A 85 7.42 -8.60 -5.12
C LYS A 85 6.03 -7.94 -5.13
N VAL A 86 4.96 -8.70 -5.36
CA VAL A 86 3.59 -8.19 -5.39
C VAL A 86 2.99 -8.36 -4.00
N VAL A 87 2.54 -7.25 -3.43
CA VAL A 87 1.75 -7.22 -2.20
C VAL A 87 0.38 -6.64 -2.55
N THR A 88 -0.69 -7.36 -2.22
CA THR A 88 -2.07 -6.89 -2.42
C THR A 88 -2.87 -7.05 -1.13
N ARG A 89 -3.98 -6.31 -1.01
CA ARG A 89 -4.86 -6.34 0.16
C ARG A 89 -6.32 -6.28 -0.21
N ARG A 90 -7.17 -6.85 0.64
CA ARG A 90 -8.61 -6.99 0.39
C ARG A 90 -9.39 -5.69 0.54
N GLY A 91 -9.05 -4.80 1.47
CA GLY A 91 -9.87 -3.61 1.65
C GLY A 91 -9.50 -2.75 2.85
N PRO A 92 -10.31 -1.74 3.18
CA PRO A 92 -9.91 -0.67 4.09
C PRO A 92 -9.45 -1.16 5.46
N ARG A 93 -10.08 -2.23 5.97
CA ARG A 93 -9.78 -2.82 7.28
C ARG A 93 -8.41 -3.50 7.35
N THR A 94 -7.77 -3.81 6.21
CA THR A 94 -6.50 -4.54 6.15
C THR A 94 -5.30 -3.63 5.87
N SER A 95 -5.48 -2.30 5.92
CA SER A 95 -4.43 -1.33 5.59
C SER A 95 -3.20 -1.44 6.49
N LEU A 96 -3.37 -1.72 7.77
CA LEU A 96 -2.27 -1.85 8.72
C LEU A 96 -1.44 -3.11 8.45
N GLU A 97 -2.12 -4.25 8.30
CA GLU A 97 -1.49 -5.54 7.95
C GLU A 97 -0.74 -5.46 6.62
N PHE A 98 -1.34 -4.79 5.64
CA PHE A 98 -0.71 -4.55 4.36
C PHE A 98 0.57 -3.72 4.48
N SER A 99 0.53 -2.67 5.31
CA SER A 99 1.69 -1.80 5.53
C SER A 99 2.81 -2.55 6.25
N LEU A 100 2.48 -3.36 7.26
CA LEU A 100 3.45 -4.21 7.95
C LEU A 100 4.04 -5.28 7.03
N ALA A 101 3.25 -5.87 6.12
CA ALA A 101 3.74 -6.80 5.11
C ALA A 101 4.75 -6.15 4.15
N ILE A 102 4.55 -4.88 3.77
CA ILE A 102 5.52 -4.12 2.98
C ILE A 102 6.81 -3.88 3.78
N VAL A 103 6.70 -3.45 5.04
CA VAL A 103 7.87 -3.25 5.92
C VAL A 103 8.64 -4.55 6.09
N GLU A 104 7.96 -5.67 6.34
CA GLU A 104 8.58 -6.99 6.46
C GLU A 104 9.31 -7.39 5.18
N LYS A 105 8.70 -7.13 4.02
CA LYS A 105 9.29 -7.48 2.73
C LYS A 105 10.55 -6.67 2.42
N LEU A 106 10.57 -5.39 2.76
CA LEU A 106 11.66 -4.46 2.41
C LEU A 106 12.77 -4.42 3.47
N LEU A 107 12.40 -4.49 4.75
CA LEU A 107 13.27 -4.21 5.89
C LEU A 107 13.40 -5.40 6.85
N GLY A 108 12.70 -6.50 6.58
CA GLY A 108 12.75 -7.74 7.34
C GLY A 108 11.73 -7.83 8.48
N HIS A 109 11.46 -9.06 8.90
CA HIS A 109 10.46 -9.40 9.92
C HIS A 109 10.67 -8.67 11.25
N GLY A 110 11.93 -8.54 11.70
CA GLY A 110 12.26 -7.85 12.95
C GLY A 110 11.79 -6.40 12.96
N LYS A 111 11.93 -5.69 11.83
CA LYS A 111 11.50 -4.29 11.72
C LYS A 111 9.97 -4.18 11.72
N ALA A 112 9.29 -5.07 11.01
CA ALA A 112 7.82 -5.09 11.01
C ALA A 112 7.26 -5.35 12.43
N LEU A 113 7.85 -6.29 13.17
CA LEU A 113 7.44 -6.59 14.55
C LEU A 113 7.69 -5.40 15.49
N GLU A 114 8.81 -4.69 15.36
CA GLU A 114 9.10 -3.47 16.10
C GLU A 114 8.00 -2.41 15.88
N ILE A 115 7.67 -2.12 14.62
CA ILE A 115 6.63 -1.12 14.28
C ILE A 115 5.25 -1.58 14.75
N GLY A 116 4.91 -2.85 14.57
CA GLY A 116 3.64 -3.40 15.05
C GLY A 116 3.47 -3.24 16.57
N LYS A 117 4.53 -3.53 17.35
CA LYS A 117 4.50 -3.37 18.82
C LYS A 117 4.33 -1.90 19.21
N ALA A 118 5.07 -1.00 18.55
CA ALA A 118 4.95 0.44 18.79
C ALA A 118 3.55 0.99 18.47
N MET A 119 2.78 0.29 17.62
CA MET A 119 1.42 0.64 17.24
C MET A 119 0.35 -0.18 17.99
N LEU A 120 0.74 -1.10 18.89
CA LEU A 120 -0.14 -1.97 19.69
C LEU A 120 -1.07 -2.89 18.87
N VAL A 121 -0.54 -3.47 17.79
CA VAL A 121 -1.33 -4.28 16.84
C VAL A 121 -0.77 -5.67 16.56
N VAL A 122 0.30 -6.06 17.25
CA VAL A 122 0.92 -7.40 17.22
C VAL A 122 1.36 -7.82 18.62
#